data_AF-A0AA87U6W1-F1
#
_entry.id   AF-A0AA87U6W1-F1
#
_cell.length_a   1.000
_cell.length_b   1.000
_cell.length_c   1.000
_cell.angle_alpha   90.00
_cell.angle_beta   90.00
_cell.angle_gamma   90.00
#
_symmetry.space_group_name_H-M   'P 1'
#
loop_
_entity.id
_entity.type
_entity.pdbx_description
1 polymer ?
#
loop_
_entity_poly.entity_id
_entity_poly.type
_entity_poly.pdbx_seq_one_letter_code
_entity_poly.pdbx_strand_id
1 'polypeptide(L)'
;MSALTTAFTCGLAFRFRELVPVFTEHLTDNGGRVLPHLLIADYAKFVTADDGISKWKAELLACLEEAFVRDSGEVGELISVSFIENLPFAKGQHHWSIDHLGLRMREQYSVIFRV
;
A
#
# COMPACT_ATOMS: atom_id res chain seq x y z
N MET A 1 7.97 -2.25 16.78
CA MET A 1 7.42 -1.49 15.64
C MET A 1 7.89 -0.07 15.73
N SER A 2 8.29 0.52 14.60
CA SER A 2 8.88 1.87 14.57
C SER A 2 7.81 2.95 14.61
N ALA A 3 8.09 4.05 15.32
CA ALA A 3 7.24 5.23 15.35
C ALA A 3 7.06 5.83 13.94
N LEU A 4 8.08 5.72 13.08
CA LEU A 4 8.05 6.23 11.71
C LEU A 4 7.02 5.45 10.87
N THR A 5 7.12 4.12 10.86
CA THR A 5 6.17 3.26 10.14
C THR A 5 4.74 3.47 10.62
N THR A 6 4.53 3.59 11.93
CA THR A 6 3.21 3.86 12.52
C THR A 6 2.66 5.21 12.09
N ALA A 7 3.47 6.27 12.15
CA ALA A 7 3.07 7.60 11.72
C ALA A 7 2.73 7.63 10.23
N PHE A 8 3.53 6.96 9.39
CA PHE A 8 3.27 6.84 7.96
C PHE A 8 1.92 6.16 7.69
N THR A 9 1.67 4.97 8.26
CA THR A 9 0.44 4.21 7.99
C THR A 9 -0.82 4.91 8.49
N CYS A 10 -0.75 5.57 9.65
CA CYS A 10 -1.85 6.40 10.15
C CYS A 10 -2.06 7.65 9.27
N GLY A 11 -0.96 8.26 8.81
CA GLY A 11 -0.99 9.43 7.94
C GLY A 11 -1.71 9.18 6.62
N LEU A 12 -1.64 7.96 6.09
CA LEU A 12 -2.40 7.58 4.88
C LEU A 12 -3.92 7.68 5.10
N ALA A 13 -4.46 7.14 6.20
CA ALA A 13 -5.89 7.27 6.49
C ALA A 13 -6.33 8.70 6.81
N PHE A 14 -5.43 9.51 7.38
CA PHE A 14 -5.69 10.92 7.57
C PHE A 14 -5.77 11.69 6.24
N ARG A 15 -4.92 11.32 5.26
CA ARG A 15 -4.86 11.96 3.95
C ARG A 15 -5.94 11.49 2.98
N PHE A 16 -6.24 10.19 2.98
CA PHE A 16 -7.18 9.54 2.07
C PHE A 16 -8.38 9.04 2.88
N ARG A 17 -9.49 9.77 2.82
CA ARG A 17 -10.69 9.47 3.62
C ARG A 17 -11.28 8.10 3.31
N GLU A 18 -11.06 7.62 2.09
CA GLU A 18 -11.48 6.31 1.60
C GLU A 18 -10.83 5.16 2.38
N LEU A 19 -9.67 5.38 3.02
CA LEU A 19 -9.00 4.38 3.86
C LEU A 19 -9.51 4.35 5.30
N VAL A 20 -10.32 5.32 5.74
CA VAL A 20 -10.84 5.39 7.12
C VAL A 20 -11.64 4.16 7.54
N PRO A 21 -12.52 3.57 6.70
CA PRO A 21 -13.22 2.34 7.06
C PRO A 21 -12.24 1.19 7.37
N VAL A 22 -11.24 0.98 6.52
CA VAL A 22 -10.21 -0.05 6.69
C VAL A 22 -9.38 0.20 7.95
N PHE A 23 -9.01 1.46 8.20
CA PHE A 23 -8.28 1.83 9.41
C PHE A 23 -9.08 1.58 10.68
N THR A 24 -10.39 1.87 10.66
CA THR A 24 -11.29 1.66 11.80
C THR A 24 -11.51 0.18 12.08
N GLU A 25 -11.73 -0.62 11.04
CA GLU A 25 -11.81 -2.07 11.12
C GLU A 25 -10.51 -2.64 11.70
N HIS A 26 -9.35 -2.24 11.16
CA HIS A 26 -8.05 -2.65 11.67
C HIS A 26 -7.87 -2.37 13.16
N LEU A 27 -8.24 -1.17 13.64
CA LEU A 27 -8.17 -0.84 15.06
C LEU A 27 -9.11 -1.72 15.88
N THR A 28 -10.32 -1.99 15.39
CA THR A 28 -11.31 -2.82 16.07
C THR A 28 -10.79 -4.25 16.24
N ASP A 29 -10.26 -4.82 15.17
CA ASP A 29 -9.78 -6.20 15.12
C ASP A 29 -8.49 -6.41 15.93
N ASN A 30 -7.67 -5.37 16.05
CA ASN A 30 -6.36 -5.45 16.70
C ASN A 30 -6.32 -4.84 18.12
N GLY A 31 -7.49 -4.60 18.72
CA GLY A 31 -7.61 -4.12 20.10
C GLY A 31 -7.12 -2.69 20.29
N GLY A 32 -7.41 -1.82 19.34
CA GLY A 32 -7.00 -0.41 19.30
C GLY A 32 -5.55 -0.17 18.91
N ARG A 33 -4.82 -1.21 18.49
CA ARG A 33 -3.41 -1.11 18.11
C ARG A 33 -3.26 -0.93 16.61
N VAL A 34 -2.30 -0.09 16.22
CA VAL A 34 -1.88 0.05 14.82
C VAL A 34 -0.74 -0.93 14.58
N LEU A 35 -0.93 -1.84 13.63
CA LEU A 35 0.07 -2.80 13.19
C LEU A 35 0.46 -2.47 11.73
N PRO A 36 1.47 -1.61 11.49
CA PRO A 36 1.83 -1.09 10.17
C PRO A 36 1.82 -2.09 9.02
N HIS A 37 2.48 -3.24 9.18
CA HIS A 37 2.55 -4.24 8.12
C HIS A 37 1.17 -4.80 7.75
N LEU A 38 0.35 -5.12 8.76
CA LEU A 38 -1.02 -5.61 8.52
C LEU A 38 -1.88 -4.50 7.91
N LEU A 39 -1.80 -3.28 8.45
CA LEU A 39 -2.60 -2.16 7.97
C LEU A 39 -2.29 -1.80 6.50
N ILE A 40 -1.02 -1.79 6.11
CA ILE A 40 -0.64 -1.55 4.70
C ILE A 40 -1.12 -2.70 3.80
N ALA A 41 -1.06 -3.95 4.27
CA ALA A 41 -1.60 -5.08 3.52
C ALA A 41 -3.12 -4.97 3.36
N ASP A 42 -3.83 -4.51 4.39
CA ASP A 42 -5.28 -4.27 4.36
C ASP A 42 -5.61 -3.16 3.35
N TYR A 43 -4.85 -2.06 3.34
CA TYR A 43 -4.99 -1.01 2.33
C TYR A 43 -4.71 -1.52 0.91
N ALA A 44 -3.68 -2.33 0.70
CA ALA A 44 -3.36 -2.90 -0.61
C ALA A 44 -4.53 -3.72 -1.16
N LYS A 45 -5.08 -4.61 -0.34
CA LYS A 45 -6.26 -5.42 -0.69
C LYS A 45 -7.48 -4.56 -0.97
N PHE A 46 -7.76 -3.58 -0.10
CA PHE A 46 -8.91 -2.70 -0.27
C PHE A 46 -8.83 -1.88 -1.56
N VAL A 47 -7.68 -1.26 -1.82
CA VAL A 47 -7.47 -0.42 -3.01
C VAL A 47 -7.61 -1.21 -4.30
N THR A 48 -7.29 -2.51 -4.28
CA THR A 48 -7.29 -3.40 -5.44
C THR A 48 -8.50 -4.33 -5.51
N ALA A 49 -9.47 -4.20 -4.61
CA ALA A 49 -10.63 -5.08 -4.56
C ALA A 49 -11.63 -4.84 -5.71
N ASP A 50 -11.68 -3.63 -6.23
CA ASP A 50 -12.58 -3.20 -7.31
C ASP A 50 -11.81 -2.85 -8.58
N ASP A 51 -12.49 -3.03 -9.71
CA ASP A 51 -11.94 -2.75 -11.02
C ASP A 51 -11.82 -1.24 -11.26
N GLY A 52 -10.65 -0.83 -11.71
CA GLY A 52 -10.41 0.49 -12.26
C GLY A 52 -9.72 1.48 -11.33
N ILE A 53 -9.08 2.45 -11.97
CA ILE A 53 -8.40 3.55 -11.33
C ILE A 53 -9.39 4.70 -11.08
N SER A 54 -9.52 5.09 -9.82
CA SER A 54 -10.14 6.35 -9.44
C SER A 54 -9.08 7.39 -9.13
N LYS A 55 -9.48 8.68 -9.06
CA LYS A 55 -8.55 9.77 -8.74
C LYS A 55 -7.81 9.54 -7.41
N TRP A 56 -8.52 9.14 -6.36
CA TRP A 56 -7.92 8.92 -5.04
C TRP A 56 -6.94 7.74 -5.03
N LYS A 57 -7.23 6.67 -5.79
CA LYS A 57 -6.31 5.53 -5.92
C LYS A 57 -5.03 5.92 -6.65
N ALA A 58 -5.15 6.70 -7.72
CA ALA A 58 -3.98 7.22 -8.45
C ALA A 58 -3.11 8.11 -7.53
N GLU A 59 -3.74 8.99 -6.76
CA GLU A 59 -3.06 9.86 -5.80
C GLU A 59 -2.42 9.06 -4.64
N LEU A 60 -3.07 7.99 -4.18
CA LEU A 60 -2.50 7.08 -3.19
C LEU A 60 -1.27 6.36 -3.73
N LEU A 61 -1.35 5.75 -4.93
CA LEU A 61 -0.22 5.07 -5.55
C LEU A 61 0.96 6.02 -5.79
N ALA A 62 0.69 7.25 -6.23
CA ALA A 62 1.72 8.29 -6.36
C ALA A 62 2.35 8.66 -5.00
N CYS A 63 1.53 8.79 -3.94
CA CYS A 63 2.02 9.06 -2.59
C CYS A 63 2.91 7.93 -2.05
N LEU A 64 2.57 6.67 -2.35
CA LEU A 64 3.38 5.51 -1.98
C LEU A 64 4.69 5.47 -2.78
N GLU A 65 4.65 5.74 -4.08
CA GLU A 65 5.85 5.82 -4.92
C GLU A 65 6.79 6.92 -4.40
N GLU A 66 6.29 8.12 -4.10
CA GLU A 66 7.10 9.22 -3.57
C GLU A 66 7.78 8.84 -2.25
N ALA A 67 7.05 8.15 -1.36
CA ALA A 67 7.61 7.65 -0.09
C ALA A 67 8.67 6.57 -0.33
N PHE A 68 8.41 5.64 -1.26
CA PHE A 68 9.32 4.56 -1.61
C PHE A 68 10.61 5.05 -2.29
N VAL A 69 10.52 6.09 -3.12
CA VAL A 69 11.68 6.75 -3.75
C VAL A 69 12.53 7.48 -2.71
N ARG A 70 11.89 8.13 -1.73
CA ARG A 70 12.57 8.95 -0.72
C ARG A 70 13.28 8.15 0.35
N ASP A 71 12.74 6.99 0.73
CA ASP A 71 13.24 6.22 1.85
C ASP A 71 13.40 4.74 1.49
N SER A 72 14.65 4.28 1.41
CA SER A 72 14.98 2.86 1.31
C SER A 72 15.16 2.18 2.67
N GLY A 73 14.83 2.87 3.77
CA GLY A 73 14.82 2.36 5.14
C GLY A 73 13.48 1.69 5.49
N GLU A 74 13.01 1.92 6.71
CA GLU A 74 11.86 1.18 7.28
C GLU A 74 10.54 1.42 6.54
N VAL A 75 10.29 2.64 6.00
CA VAL A 75 9.07 2.90 5.22
C VAL A 75 9.16 2.25 3.84
N GLY A 76 10.35 2.30 3.22
CA GLY A 76 10.61 1.59 1.97
C GLY A 76 10.37 0.09 2.10
N GLU A 77 10.96 -0.53 3.12
CA GLU A 77 10.75 -1.94 3.45
C GLU A 77 9.26 -2.24 3.67
N LEU A 78 8.57 -1.43 4.48
CA LEU A 78 7.14 -1.57 4.75
C LEU A 78 6.32 -1.58 3.45
N ILE A 79 6.56 -0.63 2.54
CA ILE A 79 5.88 -0.57 1.24
C ILE A 79 6.21 -1.81 0.41
N SER A 80 7.48 -2.22 0.32
CA SER A 80 7.88 -3.41 -0.43
C SER A 80 7.16 -4.66 0.08
N VAL A 81 7.30 -4.99 1.36
CA VAL A 81 6.86 -6.29 1.91
C VAL A 81 5.38 -6.32 2.27
N SER A 82 4.74 -5.15 2.43
CA SER A 82 3.36 -5.10 2.91
C SER A 82 2.40 -4.56 1.87
N PHE A 83 2.84 -3.64 0.99
CA PHE A 83 1.98 -3.14 -0.08
C PHE A 83 2.20 -3.96 -1.36
N ILE A 84 3.42 -3.96 -1.88
CA ILE A 84 3.73 -4.52 -3.21
C ILE A 84 3.51 -6.04 -3.24
N GLU A 85 3.97 -6.76 -2.21
CA GLU A 85 3.75 -8.22 -2.09
C GLU A 85 2.26 -8.61 -1.99
N ASN A 86 1.39 -7.70 -1.54
CA ASN A 86 -0.04 -7.92 -1.44
C ASN A 86 -0.82 -7.45 -2.67
N LEU A 87 -0.14 -6.94 -3.71
CA LEU A 87 -0.80 -6.61 -4.97
C LEU A 87 -1.21 -7.87 -5.73
N PRO A 88 -2.28 -7.81 -6.54
CA PRO A 88 -2.68 -8.93 -7.38
C PRO A 88 -1.53 -9.46 -8.24
N PHE A 89 -1.42 -10.79 -8.32
CA PHE A 89 -0.40 -11.43 -9.13
C PHE A 89 -0.83 -11.47 -10.61
N ALA A 90 -0.04 -10.86 -11.49
CA ALA A 90 -0.40 -10.65 -12.89
C ALA A 90 -0.16 -11.84 -13.82
N LYS A 91 -0.06 -13.09 -13.33
CA LYS A 91 0.25 -14.23 -14.21
C LYS A 91 -0.95 -14.59 -15.08
N GLY A 92 -1.10 -13.89 -16.19
CA GLY A 92 -2.15 -14.07 -17.19
C GLY A 92 -3.40 -13.22 -16.99
N GLN A 93 -3.51 -12.45 -15.90
CA GLN A 93 -4.56 -11.44 -15.72
C GLN A 93 -3.94 -10.08 -15.47
N HIS A 94 -4.19 -9.17 -16.40
CA HIS A 94 -3.77 -7.78 -16.33
C HIS A 94 -4.59 -7.06 -15.25
N HIS A 95 -3.94 -6.54 -14.21
CA HIS A 95 -4.61 -5.77 -13.16
C HIS A 95 -4.21 -4.30 -13.24
N TRP A 96 -5.22 -3.41 -13.26
CA TRP A 96 -5.03 -1.97 -13.50
C TRP A 96 -4.02 -1.33 -12.54
N SER A 97 -3.91 -1.84 -11.32
CA SER A 97 -3.00 -1.27 -10.30
C SER A 97 -1.54 -1.33 -10.75
N ILE A 98 -1.14 -2.34 -11.51
CA ILE A 98 0.24 -2.55 -11.95
C ILE A 98 0.64 -1.52 -13.00
N ASP A 99 -0.27 -1.19 -13.91
CA ASP A 99 -0.05 -0.15 -14.95
C ASP A 99 0.09 1.25 -14.36
N HIS A 100 -0.46 1.45 -13.15
CA HIS A 100 -0.46 2.71 -12.44
C HIS A 100 0.57 2.78 -11.31
N LEU A 101 1.35 1.71 -11.09
CA LEU A 101 2.52 1.79 -10.21
C LEU A 101 3.52 2.78 -10.78
N GLY A 102 4.14 3.56 -9.89
CA GLY A 102 5.32 4.33 -10.22
C GLY A 102 6.52 3.43 -10.56
N LEU A 103 7.57 4.05 -11.10
CA LEU A 103 8.70 3.31 -11.68
C LEU A 103 9.37 2.39 -10.65
N ARG A 104 9.66 2.89 -9.45
CA ARG A 104 10.37 2.12 -8.42
C ARG A 104 9.51 1.01 -7.85
N MET A 105 8.24 1.28 -7.55
CA MET A 105 7.33 0.24 -7.09
C MET A 105 7.13 -0.84 -8.16
N ARG A 106 7.11 -0.48 -9.44
CA ARG A 106 7.00 -1.43 -10.56
C ARG A 106 8.26 -2.29 -10.72
N GLU A 107 9.45 -1.69 -10.60
CA GLU A 107 10.72 -2.42 -10.58
C GLU A 107 10.71 -3.46 -9.45
N GLN A 108 10.31 -3.04 -8.24
CA GLN A 108 10.24 -3.93 -7.08
C GLN A 108 9.19 -5.03 -7.24
N TYR A 109 8.02 -4.72 -7.80
CA TYR A 109 6.99 -5.70 -8.14
C TYR A 109 7.55 -6.79 -9.07
N SER A 110 8.27 -6.38 -10.12
CA SER A 110 8.89 -7.28 -11.10
C SER A 110 9.92 -8.22 -10.45
N VAL A 111 10.70 -7.71 -9.49
CA VAL A 111 11.65 -8.50 -8.69
C VAL A 111 10.94 -9.53 -7.81
N ILE A 112 9.90 -9.12 -7.08
CA ILE A 112 9.13 -9.98 -6.16
C ILE A 112 8.47 -11.12 -6.94
N PHE A 113 7.79 -10.80 -8.03
CA PHE A 113 6.96 -11.74 -8.78
C PHE A 113 7.68 -12.42 -9.95
N ARG A 114 8.95 -12.04 -10.21
CA ARG A 114 9.79 -12.55 -11.31
C ARG A 114 9.11 -12.47 -12.68
N VAL A 115 8.53 -11.30 -12.96
CA VAL A 115 7.80 -10.98 -14.20
C VAL A 115 8.47 -9.86 -14.98
#